data_AF-A0A3N5P506-F1
#
_entry.id   AF-A0A3N5P506-F1
#
_cell.length_a   1.000
_cell.length_b   1.000
_cell.length_c   1.000
_cell.angle_alpha   90.00
_cell.angle_beta   90.00
_cell.angle_gamma   90.00
#
_symmetry.space_group_name_H-M   'P 1'
#
loop_
_entity.id
_entity.type
_entity.pdbx_description
1 polymer ?
#
loop_
_entity_poly.entity_id
_entity_poly.type
_entity_poly.pdbx_seq_one_letter_code
_entity_poly.pdbx_strand_id
1 'polypeptide(L)'
;MKKIFLFFVLSLFLVTGNCFAMEWINVNSVVVSWDKVTQFENGETISDVEVISYNVYLAKESDTEKASPLLVGNTPDLVKVITFGMDAPEGKYYVGLQTVRSDALGSGAVWSTSRIVWSDDPDVALGGNTFGVSYFYSPMAPEGLKHN
;
A
#
# COMPACT_ATOMS: atom_id res chain seq x y z
N MET A 1 -33.68 25.41 -31.65
CA MET A 1 -32.60 24.40 -31.73
C MET A 1 -31.35 24.76 -30.91
N LYS A 2 -30.91 26.03 -30.81
CA LYS A 2 -29.70 26.42 -30.02
C LYS A 2 -29.74 26.10 -28.51
N LYS A 3 -30.92 26.03 -27.88
CA LYS A 3 -31.06 25.78 -26.42
C LYS A 3 -30.86 24.31 -26.01
N ILE A 4 -31.10 23.36 -26.92
CA ILE A 4 -30.92 21.92 -26.66
C ILE A 4 -29.44 21.54 -26.73
N PHE A 5 -28.69 22.16 -27.63
CA PHE A 5 -27.24 21.96 -27.75
C PHE A 5 -26.49 22.39 -26.48
N LEU A 6 -26.91 23.50 -25.86
CA LEU A 6 -26.31 23.97 -24.60
C LEU A 6 -26.54 22.98 -23.44
N PHE A 7 -27.72 22.35 -23.39
CA PHE A 7 -28.04 21.35 -22.36
C PHE A 7 -27.23 20.06 -22.52
N PHE A 8 -27.00 19.63 -23.77
CA PHE A 8 -26.20 18.45 -24.10
C PHE A 8 -24.70 18.65 -23.82
N VAL A 9 -24.20 19.86 -24.06
CA VAL A 9 -22.82 20.22 -23.71
C VAL A 9 -22.66 20.35 -22.18
N LEU A 10 -23.67 20.87 -21.47
CA LEU A 10 -23.62 21.00 -20.01
C LEU A 10 -23.73 19.64 -19.29
N SER A 11 -24.48 18.67 -19.83
CA SER A 11 -24.54 17.32 -19.26
C SER A 11 -23.25 16.51 -19.46
N LEU A 12 -22.44 16.84 -20.47
CA LEU A 12 -21.13 16.22 -20.69
C LEU A 12 -20.10 16.60 -19.60
N PHE A 13 -20.28 17.74 -18.93
CA PHE A 13 -19.39 18.21 -17.86
C PHE A 13 -19.74 17.67 -16.46
N LEU A 14 -20.89 17.00 -16.30
CA LEU A 14 -21.32 16.48 -14.99
C LEU A 14 -20.82 15.07 -14.68
N VAL A 15 -20.08 14.44 -15.61
CA VAL A 15 -19.34 13.20 -15.35
C VAL A 15 -17.89 13.55 -15.00
N THR A 16 -17.70 14.42 -14.01
CA THR A 16 -16.41 14.50 -13.33
C THR A 16 -16.33 13.29 -12.41
N GLY A 17 -15.69 12.22 -12.89
CA GLY A 17 -15.30 11.12 -12.02
C GLY A 17 -14.50 11.66 -10.83
N ASN A 18 -14.74 11.11 -9.65
CA ASN A 18 -13.96 11.47 -8.47
C ASN A 18 -12.49 11.12 -8.75
N CYS A 19 -11.69 12.14 -9.07
CA CYS A 19 -10.25 12.03 -9.08
C CYS A 19 -9.82 12.01 -7.61
N PHE A 20 -9.78 10.82 -7.01
CA PHE A 20 -9.15 10.66 -5.70
C PHE A 20 -7.65 10.82 -5.92
N ALA A 21 -7.15 12.01 -5.63
CA ALA A 21 -5.72 12.22 -5.54
C ALA A 21 -5.21 11.34 -4.39
N MET A 22 -4.25 10.48 -4.70
CA MET A 22 -3.59 9.60 -3.73
C MET A 22 -3.05 10.40 -2.55
N GLU A 23 -3.30 9.92 -1.33
CA GLU A 23 -2.84 10.56 -0.10
C GLU A 23 -1.36 10.26 0.16
N TRP A 24 -0.56 11.28 0.51
CA TRP A 24 0.84 11.11 0.90
C TRP A 24 1.03 11.43 2.38
N ILE A 25 1.36 10.39 3.16
CA ILE A 25 1.52 10.47 4.61
C ILE A 25 3.00 10.70 4.94
N ASN A 26 3.33 11.81 5.61
CA ASN A 26 4.72 12.14 5.98
C ASN A 26 5.04 11.65 7.39
N VAL A 27 5.74 10.53 7.51
CA VAL A 27 6.02 9.88 8.81
C VAL A 27 7.31 9.07 8.79
N ASN A 28 7.93 8.91 9.96
CA ASN A 28 9.05 7.98 10.17
C ASN A 28 8.58 6.53 10.38
N SER A 29 7.30 6.34 10.69
CA SER A 29 6.67 5.04 10.80
C SER A 29 5.20 5.11 10.43
N VAL A 30 4.68 4.10 9.75
CA VAL A 30 3.25 3.98 9.42
C VAL A 30 2.71 2.66 9.95
N VAL A 31 1.46 2.67 10.40
CA VAL A 31 0.71 1.45 10.74
C VAL A 31 -0.18 1.11 9.54
N VAL A 32 -0.03 -0.08 9.00
CA VAL A 32 -0.84 -0.58 7.88
C VAL A 32 -1.61 -1.82 8.34
N SER A 33 -2.87 -1.91 7.96
CA SER A 33 -3.75 -3.04 8.25
C SER A 33 -4.47 -3.52 7.01
N TRP A 34 -4.91 -4.77 7.01
CA TRP A 34 -5.60 -5.40 5.88
C TRP A 34 -6.59 -6.46 6.38
N ASP A 35 -7.49 -6.87 5.49
CA ASP A 35 -8.45 -7.92 5.78
C ASP A 35 -7.81 -9.31 5.66
N LYS A 36 -8.30 -10.25 6.49
CA LYS A 36 -7.86 -11.64 6.44
C LYS A 36 -8.27 -12.26 5.10
N VAL A 37 -7.32 -12.91 4.43
CA VAL A 37 -7.63 -13.71 3.24
C VAL A 37 -8.25 -15.03 3.68
N THR A 38 -9.47 -15.29 3.21
CA THR A 38 -10.24 -16.51 3.56
C THR A 38 -10.52 -17.42 2.38
N GLN A 39 -10.19 -16.98 1.15
CA GLN A 39 -10.49 -17.72 -0.08
C GLN A 39 -9.32 -17.69 -1.05
N PHE A 40 -9.22 -18.74 -1.87
CA PHE A 40 -8.36 -18.79 -3.04
C PHE A 40 -8.95 -17.99 -4.21
N GLU A 41 -8.14 -17.74 -5.24
CA GLU A 41 -8.60 -17.04 -6.46
C GLU A 41 -9.73 -17.77 -7.20
N ASN A 42 -9.83 -19.10 -7.05
CA ASN A 42 -10.92 -19.90 -7.60
C ASN A 42 -12.22 -19.84 -6.77
N GLY A 43 -12.24 -19.09 -5.66
CA GLY A 43 -13.37 -18.94 -4.74
C GLY A 43 -13.50 -20.04 -3.68
N GLU A 44 -12.64 -21.05 -3.69
CA GLU A 44 -12.63 -22.07 -2.64
C GLU A 44 -12.15 -21.47 -1.31
N THR A 45 -12.70 -21.96 -0.20
CA THR A 45 -12.34 -21.49 1.13
C THR A 45 -11.00 -22.10 1.56
N ILE A 46 -10.11 -21.26 2.09
CA ILE A 46 -8.85 -21.69 2.68
C ILE A 46 -9.17 -22.42 3.97
N SER A 47 -8.59 -23.60 4.17
CA SER A 47 -8.87 -24.40 5.36
C SER A 47 -8.20 -23.77 6.59
N ASP A 48 -8.85 -23.87 7.76
CA ASP A 48 -8.32 -23.33 9.02
C ASP A 48 -7.04 -24.05 9.49
N VAL A 49 -6.74 -25.21 8.92
CA VAL A 49 -5.50 -25.95 9.19
C VAL A 49 -4.32 -25.43 8.37
N GLU A 50 -4.49 -24.39 7.57
CA GLU A 50 -3.43 -23.83 6.72
C GLU A 50 -2.87 -22.55 7.33
N VAL A 51 -1.55 -22.36 7.24
CA VAL A 51 -0.91 -21.16 7.78
C VAL A 51 -0.84 -20.10 6.67
N ILE A 52 -1.55 -19.00 6.90
CA ILE A 52 -1.49 -17.79 6.09
C ILE A 52 -0.65 -16.74 6.81
N SER A 53 0.34 -16.21 6.10
CA SER A 53 1.11 -15.04 6.52
C SER A 53 1.19 -14.03 5.37
N TYR A 54 1.73 -12.85 5.68
CA TYR A 54 1.75 -11.72 4.76
C TYR A 54 3.16 -11.15 4.69
N ASN A 55 3.72 -11.12 3.48
CA ASN A 55 4.92 -10.34 3.19
C ASN A 55 4.49 -8.88 2.95
N VAL A 56 5.16 -7.96 3.64
CA VAL A 56 4.96 -6.52 3.47
C VAL A 56 6.14 -5.94 2.73
N TYR A 57 5.88 -5.21 1.66
CA TYR A 57 6.88 -4.64 0.77
C TYR A 57 6.80 -3.11 0.71
N LEU A 58 7.90 -2.49 0.29
CA LEU A 58 7.95 -1.09 -0.13
C LEU A 58 8.48 -1.02 -1.55
N ALA A 59 7.79 -0.27 -2.41
CA ALA A 59 8.30 0.14 -3.71
C ALA A 59 8.45 1.65 -3.75
N LYS A 60 9.55 2.17 -4.29
CA LYS A 60 9.72 3.61 -4.46
C LYS A 60 8.74 4.13 -5.50
N GLU A 61 8.24 5.35 -5.30
CA GLU A 61 7.41 6.03 -6.28
C GLU A 61 8.15 6.25 -7.62
N SER A 62 9.47 6.41 -7.56
CA SER A 62 10.33 6.50 -8.75
C SER A 62 10.52 5.17 -9.50
N ASP A 63 10.11 4.03 -8.92
CA ASP A 63 10.13 2.72 -9.58
C ASP A 63 8.77 2.50 -10.25
N THR A 64 8.66 2.94 -11.51
CA THR A 64 7.41 2.96 -12.28
C THR A 64 6.71 1.60 -12.34
N GLU A 65 7.49 0.52 -12.39
CA GLU A 65 6.97 -0.86 -12.50
C GLU A 65 7.00 -1.61 -11.16
N LYS A 66 7.49 -0.96 -10.09
CA LYS A 66 7.71 -1.58 -8.78
C LYS A 66 8.52 -2.88 -8.90
N ALA A 67 9.48 -2.91 -9.83
CA ALA A 67 10.20 -4.09 -10.24
C ALA A 67 11.20 -4.60 -9.20
N SER A 68 11.60 -3.75 -8.25
CA SER A 68 12.54 -4.10 -7.18
C SER A 68 11.98 -3.75 -5.80
N PRO A 69 10.92 -4.45 -5.35
CA PRO A 69 10.28 -4.16 -4.08
C PRO A 69 11.18 -4.59 -2.90
N LEU A 70 11.30 -3.74 -1.90
CA LEU A 70 12.00 -4.02 -0.64
C LEU A 70 11.07 -4.78 0.30
N LEU A 71 11.43 -6.01 0.69
CA LEU A 71 10.73 -6.75 1.74
C LEU A 71 11.00 -6.11 3.11
N VAL A 72 9.95 -5.62 3.77
CA VAL A 72 10.00 -5.07 5.13
C VAL A 72 9.88 -6.18 6.18
N GLY A 73 9.16 -7.25 5.85
CA GLY A 73 9.05 -8.43 6.72
C GLY A 73 7.86 -9.32 6.37
N ASN A 74 7.76 -10.42 7.11
CA ASN A 74 6.63 -11.35 7.08
C ASN A 74 5.91 -11.33 8.44
N THR A 75 4.58 -11.40 8.43
CA THR A 75 3.78 -11.50 9.66
C THR A 75 2.49 -12.29 9.44
N PRO A 76 2.03 -13.11 10.41
CA PRO A 76 0.68 -13.68 10.38
C PRO A 76 -0.41 -12.69 10.83
N ASP A 77 -0.01 -11.58 11.46
CA ASP A 77 -0.94 -10.56 11.96
C ASP A 77 -1.58 -9.77 10.80
N LEU A 78 -2.74 -9.17 11.06
CA LEU A 78 -3.47 -8.33 10.09
C LEU A 78 -3.06 -6.85 10.15
N VAL A 79 -1.98 -6.56 10.87
CA VAL A 79 -1.44 -5.22 11.07
C VAL A 79 0.07 -5.28 11.13
N LYS A 80 0.75 -4.28 10.54
CA LYS A 80 2.20 -4.12 10.59
C LYS A 80 2.58 -2.66 10.75
N VAL A 81 3.51 -2.42 11.67
CA VAL A 81 4.23 -1.15 11.76
C VAL A 81 5.44 -1.22 10.84
N ILE A 82 5.50 -0.30 9.87
CA ILE A 82 6.64 -0.09 8.99
C ILE A 82 7.42 1.09 9.55
N THR A 83 8.70 0.89 9.86
CA THR A 83 9.60 1.96 10.35
C THR A 83 10.65 2.26 9.29
N PHE A 84 10.75 3.53 8.92
CA PHE A 84 11.68 4.01 7.90
C PHE A 84 12.98 4.48 8.55
N GLY A 85 14.11 4.29 7.87
CA GLY A 85 15.43 4.76 8.33
C GLY A 85 16.45 3.68 8.71
N MET A 86 16.07 2.40 8.82
CA MET A 86 17.05 1.31 8.96
C MET A 86 17.56 0.83 7.59
N ASP A 87 16.64 0.46 6.69
CA ASP A 87 17.00 -0.17 5.40
C ASP A 87 16.38 0.56 4.18
N ALA A 88 15.49 1.53 4.42
CA ALA A 88 14.84 2.32 3.38
C ALA A 88 15.42 3.75 3.34
N PRO A 89 15.98 4.21 2.21
CA PRO A 89 16.45 5.59 2.06
C PRO A 89 15.28 6.59 2.07
N GLU A 90 15.56 7.90 2.06
CA GLU A 90 14.52 8.91 1.89
C GLU A 90 13.77 8.74 0.57
N GLY A 91 12.51 9.15 0.56
CA GLY A 91 11.69 9.17 -0.63
C GLY A 91 10.22 8.87 -0.36
N LYS A 92 9.50 8.73 -1.47
CA LYS A 92 8.10 8.34 -1.52
C LYS A 92 7.99 6.86 -1.82
N TYR A 93 7.09 6.18 -1.13
CA TYR A 93 6.92 4.74 -1.18
C TYR A 93 5.45 4.35 -1.29
N TYR A 94 5.21 3.32 -2.10
CA TYR A 94 3.99 2.53 -2.09
C TYR A 94 4.18 1.32 -1.17
N VAL A 95 3.14 0.97 -0.43
CA VAL A 95 3.15 -0.23 0.43
C VAL A 95 2.56 -1.39 -0.36
N GLY A 96 3.26 -2.52 -0.35
CA GLY A 96 2.85 -3.75 -1.01
C GLY A 96 2.51 -4.85 -0.02
N LEU A 97 1.53 -5.68 -0.35
CA LEU A 97 1.13 -6.85 0.44
C LEU A 97 1.09 -8.08 -0.46
N GLN A 98 1.64 -9.19 0.03
CA GLN A 98 1.55 -10.49 -0.60
C GLN A 98 1.15 -11.55 0.41
N THR A 99 0.13 -12.31 0.08
CA THR A 99 -0.30 -13.46 0.87
C THR A 99 0.62 -14.63 0.61
N VAL A 100 1.07 -15.28 1.68
CA VAL A 100 1.92 -16.47 1.66
C VAL A 100 1.14 -17.60 2.32
N ARG A 101 0.97 -18.70 1.60
CA ARG A 101 0.43 -19.95 2.12
C ARG A 101 1.57 -20.90 2.40
N SER A 102 1.60 -21.44 3.61
CA SER A 102 2.64 -22.35 4.05
C SER A 102 2.05 -23.54 4.80
N ASP A 103 2.88 -24.57 4.91
CA ASP A 103 2.57 -25.77 5.66
C ASP A 103 2.36 -25.48 7.16
N ALA A 104 1.21 -25.89 7.69
CA ALA A 104 0.91 -25.78 9.12
C ALA A 104 1.65 -26.80 9.99
N LEU A 105 2.28 -27.81 9.39
CA LEU A 105 3.06 -28.82 10.10
C LEU A 105 4.47 -28.32 10.49
N GLY A 106 4.77 -27.03 10.31
CA GLY A 106 5.96 -26.39 10.87
C GLY A 106 7.25 -26.59 10.07
N SER A 107 7.17 -27.16 8.86
CA SER A 107 8.31 -27.30 7.94
C SER A 107 8.79 -25.95 7.37
N GLY A 108 7.95 -24.91 7.45
CA GLY A 108 8.21 -23.60 6.84
C GLY A 108 8.16 -23.62 5.31
N ALA A 109 7.75 -24.75 4.69
CA ALA A 109 7.63 -24.85 3.26
C ALA A 109 6.50 -23.94 2.75
N VAL A 110 6.85 -22.98 1.89
CA VAL A 110 5.89 -22.14 1.17
C VAL A 110 5.27 -22.98 0.06
N TRP A 111 3.95 -23.11 0.09
CA TRP A 111 3.19 -23.81 -0.94
C TRP A 111 2.81 -22.90 -2.09
N SER A 112 2.40 -21.67 -1.79
CA SER A 112 2.03 -20.69 -2.81
C SER A 112 2.07 -19.26 -2.27
N THR A 113 2.13 -18.30 -3.19
CA THR A 113 2.05 -16.87 -2.90
C THR A 113 1.09 -16.20 -3.87
N SER A 114 0.40 -15.15 -3.42
CA SER A 114 -0.36 -14.28 -4.33
C SER A 114 0.57 -13.37 -5.14
N ARG A 115 0.01 -12.60 -6.09
CA ARG A 115 0.66 -11.37 -6.56
C ARG A 115 0.79 -10.36 -5.42
N ILE A 116 1.72 -9.41 -5.57
CA ILE A 116 1.77 -8.24 -4.67
C ILE A 116 0.67 -7.27 -5.07
N VAL A 117 -0.16 -6.87 -4.12
CA VAL A 117 -1.13 -5.78 -4.28
C VAL A 117 -0.56 -4.52 -3.64
N TRP A 118 -0.84 -3.35 -4.23
CA TRP A 118 -0.17 -2.10 -3.87
C TRP A 118 -1.15 -1.05 -3.36
N SER A 119 -0.68 -0.18 -2.47
CA SER A 119 -1.49 0.88 -1.86
C SER A 119 -1.94 1.97 -2.85
N ASP A 120 -1.35 2.01 -4.06
CA ASP A 120 -1.76 2.88 -5.16
C ASP A 120 -2.76 2.23 -6.14
N ASP A 121 -3.14 0.97 -5.90
CA ASP A 121 -4.17 0.28 -6.68
C ASP A 121 -5.56 0.51 -6.03
N PRO A 122 -6.47 1.25 -6.70
CA PRO A 122 -7.78 1.56 -6.13
C PRO A 122 -8.72 0.34 -6.05
N ASP A 123 -8.45 -0.74 -6.78
CA ASP A 123 -9.31 -1.93 -6.74
C ASP A 123 -9.08 -2.75 -5.46
N VAL A 124 -7.94 -2.54 -4.79
CA VAL A 124 -7.56 -3.25 -3.55
C VAL A 124 -7.56 -2.33 -2.33
N ALA A 125 -7.38 -1.02 -2.52
CA ALA A 125 -7.42 -0.06 -1.43
C ALA A 125 -8.83 0.04 -0.83
N LEU A 126 -8.91 0.16 0.50
CA LEU A 126 -10.20 0.20 1.20
C LEU A 126 -11.07 1.37 0.72
N GLY A 127 -12.17 1.05 0.04
CA GLY A 127 -13.06 2.06 -0.56
C GLY A 127 -12.42 2.87 -1.69
N GLY A 128 -11.37 2.35 -2.33
CA GLY A 128 -10.63 3.05 -3.38
C GLY A 128 -9.69 4.15 -2.88
N ASN A 129 -9.49 4.26 -1.57
CA ASN A 129 -8.65 5.30 -0.96
C ASN A 129 -7.18 4.91 -1.05
N THR A 130 -6.54 5.28 -2.15
CA THR A 130 -5.12 5.01 -2.37
C THR A 130 -4.23 5.91 -1.51
N PHE A 131 -3.09 5.38 -1.09
CA PHE A 131 -2.15 6.11 -0.26
C PHE A 131 -0.69 5.72 -0.55
N GLY A 132 0.22 6.60 -0.16
CA GLY A 132 1.65 6.39 -0.13
C GLY A 132 2.28 7.02 1.09
N VAL A 133 3.52 6.65 1.37
CA VAL A 133 4.28 7.15 2.52
C VAL A 133 5.48 7.93 2.04
N SER A 134 5.70 9.09 2.64
CA SER A 134 6.86 9.94 2.39
C SER A 134 7.75 9.95 3.63
N TYR A 135 9.01 9.55 3.45
CA TYR A 135 10.02 9.54 4.50
C TYR A 135 11.18 10.47 4.16
N PHE A 136 11.55 11.31 5.13
CA PHE A 136 12.67 12.24 5.06
C PHE A 136 13.39 12.24 6.42
N TYR A 137 14.71 12.35 6.40
CA TYR A 137 15.53 12.53 7.59
C TYR A 137 15.17 13.85 8.28
N SER A 138 15.14 13.80 9.61
CA SER A 138 15.01 15.03 10.40
C SER A 138 16.33 15.81 10.34
N PRO A 139 16.29 17.15 10.14
CA PRO A 139 17.49 17.96 10.19
C PRO A 139 18.10 17.93 11.60
N MET A 140 19.40 18.22 11.70
CA MET A 140 20.06 18.40 12.99
C MET A 140 19.46 19.57 13.76
N ALA A 141 19.48 19.48 15.10
CA ALA A 141 19.07 20.58 15.96
C ALA A 141 19.96 21.82 15.73
N PRO A 142 19.40 23.04 15.78
CA PRO A 142 20.20 24.25 15.64
C PRO A 142 21.16 24.40 16.83
N GLU A 143 22.41 24.77 16.53
CA GLU A 143 23.44 25.05 17.52
C GLU A 143 23.79 26.56 17.52
N GLY A 144 24.25 27.08 18.66
CA GLY A 144 24.77 28.46 18.75
C GLY A 144 23.73 29.58 18.72
N LEU A 145 22.58 29.39 19.37
CA LEU A 145 21.56 30.43 19.57
C LEU A 145 22.17 31.69 20.24
N LYS A 146 22.00 32.85 19.60
CA LYS A 146 22.45 34.16 20.10
C LYS A 146 21.26 35.10 20.27
N HIS A 147 21.32 35.97 21.28
CA HIS A 147 20.43 37.12 21.44
C HIS A 147 21.20 38.40 21.12
N ASN A 148 20.50 39.40 20.58
CA ASN A 148 21.05 40.75 20.35
C ASN A 148 21.04 41.57 21.63
#